data_AF-A0A934WFY8-F1
#
_entry.id   AF-A0A934WFY8-F1
#
_cell.length_a   1.000
_cell.length_b   1.000
_cell.length_c   1.000
_cell.angle_alpha   90.00
_cell.angle_beta   90.00
_cell.angle_gamma   90.00
#
_symmetry.space_group_name_H-M   'P 1'
#
loop_
_entity.id
_entity.type
_entity.pdbx_description
1 polymer ?
#
loop_
_entity_poly.entity_id
_entity_poly.type
_entity_poly.pdbx_seq_one_letter_code
_entity_poly.pdbx_strand_id
1 'polypeptide(L)'
;MSQEISKVVEAIANDVLRLSQIVLGDNNIGVNQKTGRNTLKDSAMARNVKVEIRNLSESIVIETLLDNYVNYIEQGRKPKQGKQPPIDALRDWALSRGIPSDNSTLFLISRAIWRDGQRGRPILATLEEEIEKQFENKWADMLFEAITDELNKYFD
;
A
#
# COMPACT_ATOMS: atom_id res chain seq x y z
N MET A 1 11.48 21.55 -16.58
CA MET A 1 12.01 21.14 -15.27
C MET A 1 13.52 20.99 -15.42
N SER A 2 14.31 21.63 -14.57
CA SER A 2 15.76 21.37 -14.56
C SER A 2 16.07 19.93 -14.20
N GLN A 3 17.27 19.51 -14.60
CA GLN A 3 17.81 18.21 -14.24
C GLN A 3 17.93 18.02 -12.72
N GLU A 4 18.14 19.09 -11.96
CA GLU A 4 18.28 19.06 -10.49
C GLU A 4 16.94 18.83 -9.80
N ILE A 5 15.89 19.58 -10.19
CA ILE A 5 14.54 19.33 -9.69
C ILE A 5 14.07 17.92 -10.06
N SER A 6 14.32 17.45 -11.29
CA SER A 6 13.95 16.09 -11.71
C SER A 6 14.59 15.02 -10.82
N LYS A 7 15.87 15.16 -10.45
CA LYS A 7 16.54 14.22 -9.54
C LYS A 7 15.92 14.20 -8.15
N VAL A 8 15.53 15.36 -7.62
CA VAL A 8 14.86 15.44 -6.30
C VAL A 8 13.49 14.76 -6.37
N VAL A 9 12.69 15.04 -7.39
CA VAL A 9 11.39 14.40 -7.59
C VAL A 9 11.53 12.87 -7.73
N GLU A 10 12.51 12.40 -8.50
CA GLU A 10 12.83 10.97 -8.63
C GLU A 10 13.24 10.35 -7.28
N ALA A 11 14.02 11.05 -6.48
CA ALA A 11 14.39 10.58 -5.14
C ALA A 11 13.17 10.47 -4.23
N ILE A 12 12.27 11.46 -4.24
CA ILE A 12 11.01 11.43 -3.47
C ILE A 12 10.15 10.25 -3.92
N ALA A 13 9.97 10.05 -5.23
CA ALA A 13 9.17 8.93 -5.75
C ALA A 13 9.73 7.56 -5.32
N ASN A 14 11.05 7.39 -5.33
CA ASN A 14 11.71 6.18 -4.84
C ASN A 14 11.53 5.99 -3.33
N ASP A 15 11.65 7.07 -2.56
CA ASP A 15 11.40 7.03 -1.12
C ASP A 15 9.93 6.67 -0.81
N VAL A 16 8.95 7.21 -1.54
CA VAL A 16 7.52 6.86 -1.41
C VAL A 16 7.27 5.38 -1.72
N LEU A 17 7.92 4.82 -2.74
CA LEU A 17 7.83 3.38 -3.03
C LEU A 17 8.37 2.56 -1.85
N ARG A 18 9.50 2.99 -1.28
CA ARG A 18 10.11 2.32 -0.13
C ARG A 18 9.25 2.42 1.12
N LEU A 19 8.67 3.59 1.42
CA LEU A 19 7.74 3.79 2.53
C LEU A 19 6.54 2.86 2.38
N SER A 20 5.96 2.78 1.18
CA SER A 20 4.85 1.86 0.89
C SER A 20 5.22 0.41 1.22
N GLN A 21 6.41 -0.03 0.85
CA GLN A 21 6.91 -1.37 1.19
C GLN A 21 7.16 -1.55 2.69
N ILE A 22 7.66 -0.53 3.38
CA ILE A 22 7.87 -0.54 4.83
C ILE A 22 6.54 -0.67 5.57
N VAL A 23 5.53 0.14 5.22
CA VAL A 23 4.19 0.11 5.85
C VAL A 23 3.55 -1.26 5.66
N LEU A 24 3.62 -1.84 4.46
CA LEU A 24 3.12 -3.19 4.20
C LEU A 24 3.92 -4.28 4.92
N GLY A 25 5.21 -4.03 5.19
CA GLY A 25 6.10 -4.90 5.94
C GLY A 25 6.00 -4.76 7.47
N ASP A 26 5.40 -3.69 7.98
CA ASP A 26 5.26 -3.43 9.42
C ASP A 26 4.30 -4.45 10.06
N ASN A 27 4.71 -5.02 11.18
CA ASN A 27 3.89 -5.95 11.95
C ASN A 27 2.70 -5.27 12.64
N ASN A 28 2.78 -3.97 12.96
CA ASN A 28 1.67 -3.24 13.56
C ASN A 28 0.47 -3.13 12.60
N ILE A 29 0.76 -3.06 11.30
CA ILE A 29 -0.24 -2.98 10.23
C ILE A 29 -0.53 -4.36 9.65
N GLY A 30 0.50 -5.08 9.23
CA GLY A 30 0.38 -6.28 8.39
C GLY A 30 -0.04 -7.56 9.12
N VAL A 31 0.08 -7.63 10.45
CA VAL A 31 -0.29 -8.83 11.22
C VAL A 31 -1.80 -9.08 11.18
N ASN A 32 -2.17 -10.26 10.69
CA ASN A 32 -3.51 -10.78 10.84
C ASN A 32 -3.64 -11.40 12.24
N GLN A 33 -4.52 -10.85 13.07
CA GLN A 33 -4.73 -11.29 14.45
C GLN A 33 -5.12 -12.77 14.58
N LYS A 34 -5.77 -13.37 13.56
CA LYS A 34 -6.15 -14.78 13.62
C LYS A 34 -4.98 -15.73 13.45
N THR A 35 -3.96 -15.33 12.68
CA THR A 35 -2.82 -16.19 12.37
C THR A 35 -1.56 -15.79 13.10
N GLY A 36 -1.52 -14.58 13.68
CA GLY A 36 -0.33 -13.99 14.29
C GLY A 36 0.79 -13.70 13.28
N ARG A 37 0.51 -13.79 11.98
CA ARG A 37 1.50 -13.62 10.91
C ARG A 37 1.24 -12.34 10.16
N ASN A 38 2.29 -11.66 9.73
CA ASN A 38 2.19 -10.57 8.77
C ASN A 38 1.80 -11.15 7.40
N THR A 39 0.57 -10.88 6.97
CA THR A 39 0.07 -11.38 5.68
C THR A 39 0.25 -10.39 4.53
N LEU A 40 0.82 -9.21 4.80
CA LEU A 40 1.06 -8.16 3.81
C LEU A 40 2.50 -8.14 3.32
N LYS A 41 3.48 -8.38 4.21
CA LYS A 41 4.93 -8.32 3.92
C LYS A 41 5.34 -9.04 2.64
N ASP A 42 4.90 -10.28 2.45
CA ASP A 42 5.23 -11.10 1.28
C ASP A 42 4.03 -11.29 0.34
N SER A 43 3.05 -10.38 0.40
CA SER A 43 1.84 -10.46 -0.42
C SER A 43 2.09 -10.02 -1.87
N ALA A 44 1.19 -10.41 -2.77
CA ALA A 44 1.19 -9.88 -4.14
C ALA A 44 1.05 -8.35 -4.14
N MET A 45 0.18 -7.81 -3.27
CA MET A 45 -0.02 -6.37 -3.14
C MET A 45 1.28 -5.63 -2.79
N ALA A 46 2.10 -6.14 -1.88
CA ALA A 46 3.40 -5.54 -1.55
C ALA A 46 4.40 -5.56 -2.71
N ARG A 47 4.35 -6.60 -3.56
CA ARG A 47 5.19 -6.69 -4.76
C ARG A 47 4.68 -5.83 -5.93
N ASN A 48 3.37 -5.58 -5.97
CA ASN A 48 2.71 -4.90 -7.07
C ASN A 48 2.60 -3.38 -6.87
N VAL A 49 3.03 -2.84 -5.72
CA VAL A 49 3.06 -1.39 -5.49
C VAL A 49 3.91 -0.74 -6.57
N LYS A 50 3.37 0.32 -7.18
CA LYS A 50 4.09 1.17 -8.13
C LYS A 50 4.01 2.61 -7.69
N VAL A 51 5.05 3.36 -7.99
CA VAL A 51 5.05 4.81 -7.87
C VAL A 51 5.40 5.39 -9.23
N GLU A 52 4.59 6.33 -9.71
CA GLU A 52 4.73 6.97 -11.01
C GLU A 52 4.82 8.49 -10.82
N ILE A 53 5.68 9.14 -11.59
CA ILE A 53 5.76 10.60 -11.64
C ILE A 53 4.97 11.05 -12.86
N ARG A 54 3.94 11.86 -12.66
CA ARG A 54 3.16 12.49 -13.72
C ARG A 54 3.47 13.97 -13.79
N ASN A 55 3.97 14.39 -14.95
CA ASN A 55 4.12 15.79 -15.29
C ASN A 55 2.79 16.29 -15.87
N LEU A 56 2.05 17.06 -15.07
CA LEU A 56 0.90 17.82 -15.53
C LEU A 56 1.37 19.20 -16.02
N SER A 57 0.50 19.95 -16.69
CA SER A 57 0.85 21.24 -17.30
C SER A 57 1.41 22.26 -16.29
N GLU A 58 0.97 22.20 -15.03
CA GLU A 58 1.33 23.18 -13.98
C GLU A 58 1.87 22.52 -12.71
N SER A 59 1.94 21.18 -12.66
CA SER A 59 2.28 20.47 -11.43
C SER A 59 2.94 19.13 -11.71
N ILE A 60 3.70 18.67 -10.74
CA ILE A 60 4.29 17.34 -10.70
C ILE A 60 3.50 16.56 -9.67
N VAL A 61 2.95 15.42 -10.08
CA VAL A 61 2.20 14.53 -9.19
C VAL A 61 2.98 13.22 -9.05
N ILE A 62 3.25 12.83 -7.81
CA ILE A 62 3.81 11.51 -7.49
C ILE A 62 2.63 10.62 -7.09
N GLU A 63 2.27 9.69 -7.96
CA GLU A 63 1.15 8.77 -7.77
C GLU A 63 1.63 7.45 -7.18
N THR A 64 0.99 6.98 -6.11
CA THR A 64 1.19 5.61 -5.59
C THR A 64 0.03 4.73 -5.98
N LEU A 65 0.32 3.66 -6.73
CA LEU A 65 -0.66 2.70 -7.23
C LEU A 65 -0.57 1.41 -6.42
N LEU A 66 -1.69 0.99 -5.84
CA LEU A 66 -1.85 -0.28 -5.12
C LEU A 66 -2.92 -1.14 -5.78
N ASP A 67 -2.84 -2.45 -5.57
CA ASP A 67 -3.93 -3.36 -5.94
C ASP A 67 -5.24 -2.91 -5.26
N ASN A 68 -6.36 -2.90 -6.03
CA ASN A 68 -7.70 -2.55 -5.51
C ASN A 68 -8.11 -3.34 -4.27
N TYR A 69 -7.46 -4.48 -4.02
CA TYR A 69 -7.63 -5.29 -2.82
C TYR A 69 -7.35 -4.53 -1.51
N VAL A 70 -6.56 -3.45 -1.55
CA VAL A 70 -6.27 -2.59 -0.40
C VAL A 70 -7.55 -2.10 0.29
N ASN A 71 -8.60 -1.77 -0.47
CA ASN A 71 -9.89 -1.31 0.08
C ASN A 71 -10.55 -2.34 0.99
N TYR A 72 -10.47 -3.63 0.63
CA TYR A 72 -11.03 -4.71 1.46
C TYR A 72 -10.18 -4.95 2.70
N ILE A 73 -8.88 -4.70 2.64
CA ILE A 73 -7.97 -4.82 3.78
C ILE A 73 -8.21 -3.70 4.78
N GLU A 74 -8.34 -2.46 4.29
CA GLU A 74 -8.61 -1.25 5.07
C GLU A 74 -9.93 -1.35 5.83
N GLN A 75 -11.01 -1.68 5.11
CA GLN A 75 -12.35 -1.77 5.69
C GLN A 75 -12.51 -3.00 6.59
N GLY A 76 -11.79 -4.08 6.27
CA GLY A 76 -12.00 -5.38 6.88
C GLY A 76 -13.41 -5.91 6.65
N ARG A 77 -13.88 -6.74 7.58
CA ARG A 77 -15.19 -7.37 7.55
C ARG A 77 -15.75 -7.51 8.96
N LYS A 78 -16.95 -6.97 9.21
CA LYS A 78 -17.62 -7.18 10.49
C LYS A 78 -18.11 -8.64 10.63
N PRO A 79 -18.00 -9.25 11.83
CA PRO A 79 -18.52 -10.59 12.11
C PRO A 79 -20.01 -10.71 11.78
N LYS A 80 -20.40 -11.81 11.12
CA LYS A 80 -21.78 -12.16 10.76
C LYS A 80 -22.55 -11.10 9.95
N GLN A 81 -21.84 -10.18 9.29
CA GLN A 81 -22.44 -9.19 8.40
C GLN A 81 -22.27 -9.54 6.92
N GLY A 82 -23.23 -9.11 6.11
CA GLY A 82 -23.25 -9.32 4.66
C GLY A 82 -23.34 -10.78 4.25
N LYS A 83 -23.18 -11.04 2.95
CA LYS A 83 -23.19 -12.41 2.39
C LYS A 83 -21.89 -13.13 2.72
N GLN A 84 -22.00 -14.39 3.15
CA GLN A 84 -20.85 -15.28 3.32
C GLN A 84 -20.04 -15.34 2.00
N PRO A 85 -18.68 -15.34 2.05
CA PRO A 85 -17.87 -15.39 0.83
C PRO A 85 -18.21 -16.61 -0.05
N PRO A 86 -18.35 -16.46 -1.37
CA PRO A 86 -18.60 -17.61 -2.24
C PRO A 86 -17.41 -18.58 -2.16
N ILE A 87 -17.71 -19.88 -2.05
CA ILE A 87 -16.66 -20.91 -1.91
C ILE A 87 -15.75 -20.99 -3.14
N ASP A 88 -16.26 -20.67 -4.33
CA ASP A 88 -15.47 -20.68 -5.57
C ASP A 88 -14.35 -19.64 -5.55
N ALA A 89 -14.58 -18.47 -4.93
CA ALA A 89 -13.55 -17.45 -4.78
C ALA A 89 -12.42 -17.85 -3.82
N LEU A 90 -12.63 -18.92 -3.02
CA LEU A 90 -11.62 -19.45 -2.10
C LEU A 90 -10.81 -20.59 -2.70
N ARG A 91 -11.21 -21.13 -3.86
CA ARG A 91 -10.61 -22.34 -4.44
C ARG A 91 -9.12 -22.13 -4.77
N ASP A 92 -8.81 -21.10 -5.55
CA ASP A 92 -7.43 -20.81 -5.96
C ASP A 92 -6.55 -20.45 -4.77
N TRP A 93 -7.10 -19.70 -3.81
CA TRP A 93 -6.43 -19.39 -2.57
C TRP A 93 -6.12 -20.66 -1.76
N ALA A 94 -7.08 -21.58 -1.61
CA ALA A 94 -6.88 -22.84 -0.89
C ALA A 94 -5.80 -23.71 -1.56
N LEU A 95 -5.85 -23.85 -2.88
CA LEU A 95 -4.86 -24.59 -3.66
C LEU A 95 -3.45 -24.01 -3.52
N SER A 96 -3.31 -22.69 -3.62
CA SER A 96 -2.00 -22.02 -3.44
C SER A 96 -1.40 -22.20 -2.05
N ARG A 97 -2.22 -22.60 -1.07
CA ARG A 97 -1.83 -22.83 0.33
C ARG A 97 -1.72 -24.32 0.67
N GLY A 98 -1.92 -25.23 -0.28
CA GLY A 98 -1.95 -26.67 -0.03
C GLY A 98 -3.13 -27.11 0.86
N ILE A 99 -4.21 -26.32 0.90
CA ILE A 99 -5.42 -26.62 1.66
C ILE A 99 -6.40 -27.41 0.76
N PRO A 100 -7.08 -28.45 1.27
CA PRO A 100 -8.12 -29.13 0.50
C PRO A 100 -9.16 -28.17 -0.06
N SER A 101 -9.41 -28.27 -1.37
CA SER A 101 -10.34 -27.39 -2.10
C SER A 101 -11.70 -28.06 -2.37
N ASP A 102 -12.08 -29.05 -1.56
CA ASP A 102 -13.40 -29.67 -1.62
C ASP A 102 -14.47 -28.73 -1.04
N ASN A 103 -15.72 -28.92 -1.45
CA ASN A 103 -16.80 -28.00 -1.09
C ASN A 103 -17.04 -27.92 0.43
N SER A 104 -16.77 -29.00 1.18
CA SER A 104 -16.98 -29.01 2.62
C SER A 104 -15.93 -28.15 3.33
N THR A 105 -14.66 -28.32 2.98
CA THR A 105 -13.55 -27.51 3.50
C THR A 105 -13.72 -26.03 3.14
N LEU A 106 -14.02 -25.74 1.86
CA LEU A 106 -14.23 -24.36 1.40
C LEU A 106 -15.44 -23.71 2.07
N PHE A 107 -16.52 -24.47 2.31
CA PHE A 107 -17.68 -23.98 3.05
C PHE A 107 -17.32 -23.63 4.49
N LEU A 108 -16.55 -24.47 5.18
CA LEU A 108 -16.11 -24.22 6.56
C LEU A 108 -15.21 -22.97 6.66
N ILE A 109 -14.27 -22.82 5.73
CA ILE A 109 -13.39 -21.64 5.66
C ILE A 109 -14.23 -20.38 5.41
N SER A 110 -15.10 -20.44 4.41
CA SER A 110 -16.02 -19.36 4.08
C SER A 110 -16.90 -18.97 5.28
N ARG A 111 -17.44 -19.96 5.99
CA ARG A 111 -18.26 -19.79 7.19
C ARG A 111 -17.46 -19.15 8.32
N ALA A 112 -16.21 -19.52 8.50
CA ALA A 112 -15.31 -18.94 9.51
C ALA A 112 -14.96 -17.48 9.20
N ILE A 113 -14.67 -17.16 7.93
CA ILE A 113 -14.43 -15.78 7.48
C ILE A 113 -15.68 -14.92 7.75
N TRP A 114 -16.87 -15.42 7.42
CA TRP A 114 -18.13 -14.71 7.70
C TRP A 114 -18.40 -14.57 9.19
N ARG A 115 -18.29 -15.67 9.95
CA ARG A 115 -18.62 -15.73 11.38
C ARG A 115 -17.74 -14.79 12.20
N ASP A 116 -16.45 -14.81 11.94
CA ASP A 116 -15.45 -14.15 12.79
C ASP A 116 -15.06 -12.77 12.25
N GLY A 117 -15.39 -12.47 10.99
CA GLY A 117 -14.97 -11.24 10.34
C GLY A 117 -13.46 -11.14 10.17
N GLN A 118 -12.99 -9.92 9.89
CA GLN A 118 -11.59 -9.55 9.76
C GLN A 118 -11.44 -8.08 10.17
N ARG A 119 -10.49 -7.77 11.05
CA ARG A 119 -10.21 -6.38 11.43
C ARG A 119 -9.59 -5.64 10.23
N GLY A 120 -10.07 -4.42 9.98
CA GLY A 120 -9.45 -3.49 9.04
C GLY A 120 -8.01 -3.16 9.44
N ARG A 121 -7.16 -2.84 8.46
CA ARG A 121 -5.76 -2.46 8.68
C ARG A 121 -5.49 -1.13 7.99
N PRO A 122 -5.09 -0.07 8.72
CA PRO A 122 -4.93 1.28 8.18
C PRO A 122 -3.60 1.37 7.43
N ILE A 123 -3.59 0.99 6.15
CA ILE A 123 -2.43 1.07 5.27
C ILE A 123 -2.30 2.50 4.71
N LEU A 124 -3.39 3.04 4.15
CA LEU A 124 -3.39 4.31 3.44
C LEU A 124 -3.17 5.48 4.39
N ALA A 125 -3.91 5.52 5.50
CA ALA A 125 -3.73 6.57 6.51
C ALA A 125 -2.31 6.57 7.10
N THR A 126 -1.73 5.39 7.37
CA THR A 126 -0.35 5.29 7.87
C THR A 126 0.66 5.71 6.80
N LEU A 127 0.43 5.36 5.53
CA LEU A 127 1.30 5.80 4.44
C LEU A 127 1.24 7.33 4.25
N GLU A 128 0.05 7.93 4.30
CA GLU A 128 -0.14 9.39 4.24
C GLU A 128 0.61 10.10 5.37
N GLU A 129 0.47 9.62 6.61
CA GLU A 129 1.18 10.16 7.77
C GLU A 129 2.71 10.09 7.60
N GLU A 130 3.24 8.98 7.10
CA GLU A 130 4.68 8.83 6.87
C GLU A 130 5.19 9.70 5.71
N ILE A 131 4.38 9.90 4.66
CA ILE A 131 4.68 10.83 3.56
C ILE A 131 4.74 12.26 4.07
N GLU A 132 3.77 12.69 4.88
CA GLU A 132 3.74 14.03 5.47
C GLU A 132 4.99 14.28 6.34
N LYS A 133 5.35 13.31 7.20
CA LYS A 133 6.58 13.39 7.99
C LYS A 133 7.83 13.53 7.12
N GLN A 134 7.96 12.74 6.05
CA GLN A 134 9.14 12.85 5.18
C GLN A 134 9.19 14.17 4.42
N PHE A 135 8.01 14.71 4.06
CA PHE A 135 7.91 16.01 3.44
C PHE A 135 8.42 17.12 4.36
N GLU A 136 7.94 17.17 5.60
CA GLU A 136 8.34 18.16 6.60
C GLU A 136 9.83 18.05 7.00
N ASN A 137 10.35 16.84 7.13
CA ASN A 137 11.70 16.62 7.68
C ASN A 137 12.83 16.74 6.65
N LYS A 138 12.54 16.53 5.35
CA LYS A 138 13.59 16.33 4.35
C LYS A 138 13.20 16.81 2.96
N TRP A 139 12.06 16.37 2.44
CA TRP A 139 11.78 16.58 1.01
C TRP A 139 11.48 18.04 0.68
N ALA A 140 10.85 18.79 1.59
CA ALA A 140 10.62 20.22 1.42
C ALA A 140 11.93 20.99 1.25
N ASP A 141 12.93 20.73 2.10
CA ASP A 141 14.25 21.35 2.03
C ASP A 141 14.98 20.97 0.73
N MET A 142 14.97 19.69 0.36
CA MET A 142 15.59 19.24 -0.90
C MET A 142 14.98 19.92 -2.14
N LEU A 143 13.65 20.09 -2.17
CA LEU A 143 12.97 20.78 -3.26
C LEU A 143 13.31 22.27 -3.25
N PHE A 144 13.31 22.90 -2.08
CA PHE A 144 13.64 24.31 -1.93
C PHE A 144 15.05 24.64 -2.40
N GLU A 145 16.04 23.83 -2.00
CA GLU A 145 17.43 23.96 -2.46
C GLU A 145 17.53 23.83 -3.98
N ALA A 146 16.95 22.77 -4.57
CA ALA A 146 17.01 22.54 -6.01
C ALA A 146 16.33 23.66 -6.83
N ILE A 147 15.22 24.22 -6.34
CA ILE A 147 14.54 25.35 -6.98
C ILE A 147 15.40 26.62 -6.86
N THR A 148 15.98 26.87 -5.69
CA THR A 148 16.80 28.06 -5.44
C THR A 148 18.05 28.04 -6.31
N ASP A 149 18.71 26.90 -6.44
CA ASP A 149 19.86 26.72 -7.32
C ASP A 149 19.52 26.97 -8.80
N GLU A 150 18.35 26.51 -9.26
CA GLU A 150 17.87 26.77 -10.62
C GLU A 150 17.59 28.26 -10.85
N LEU A 151 16.97 28.93 -9.87
CA LEU A 151 16.69 30.37 -9.95
C LEU A 151 17.99 31.20 -9.97
N ASN A 152 18.95 30.89 -9.10
CA ASN A 152 20.22 31.61 -9.06
C ASN A 152 20.95 31.50 -10.41
N LYS A 153 21.00 30.31 -11.02
CA LYS A 153 21.58 30.11 -12.37
C LYS A 153 20.85 30.85 -13.49
N TYR A 154 19.58 31.20 -13.30
CA TYR A 154 18.81 31.95 -14.28
C TYR A 154 19.06 33.46 -14.19
N PHE A 155 19.34 33.96 -12.98
CA PHE A 155 19.55 35.38 -12.73
C PHE A 155 21.02 35.81 -12.73
N ASP A 156 21.96 34.88 -12.53
CA ASP A 156 23.41 35.08 -12.73
C ASP A 156 23.84 34.89 -14.19
#